data_AF-A0A0A1UAM3-F1
#
_entry.id   AF-A0A0A1UAM3-F1
#
_cell.length_a   1.000
_cell.length_b   1.000
_cell.length_c   1.000
_cell.angle_alpha   90.00
_cell.angle_beta   90.00
_cell.angle_gamma   90.00
#
_symmetry.space_group_name_H-M   'P 1'
#
loop_
_entity.id
_entity.type
_entity.pdbx_description
1 polymer ?
#
loop_
_entity_poly.entity_id
_entity_poly.type
_entity_poly.pdbx_seq_one_letter_code
_entity_poly.pdbx_strand_id
1 'polypeptide(L)'
;MCQNNNYPENGICHSCTLIPNCQNCSSIEKICTVCVGDFLITNGECICRSGFYLNEVNGCSRCYERIENCKICYQNNNEIRCQTCYEPYVVDANGTCTLCKSDKYYYNNNFCVFLDTNCEIQTSELKCLKCQQNNYLINQNCISNIEDVNCKEKSLAGCQECSNGISINNYCENSISNCKYILSTNSDVKSKCFQCTDNYILFSNKTCNSVNNDILSMRNNVVYLCDKNGYIDMKNKCQNCFNNNTTKCKLFGNQFNAIQCVNNSILNIEDKSCFYDNNCVTISSNDCVKCNSNSNYYISDNKCVLNVIDKCDKCHNNSCVICSVGYLLQKGVCQEMSVYNCVKSNGFSCLQCVENYSRNNTTIDQTYCTQNDNQIKYSITNFNNKIVILECTNTNYLWKQNCFLITSYTSFIKFEKTIKKEIIDNTNCEIMTSKGCLKCIDMFYLNTTNNECLPCVNSTSNCLSCSNSTHCLTCKTTSYFLNKENKCELISELETRCIVMLPSRSGCVTCKDGYYSGDCLPCNSTCKTCQVATKCLSCQENFFKIGSDTSLCISYDLLLN
;
A
#
# COMPACT_ATOMS: atom_id res chain seq x y z
N MET A 1 -43.33 -99.80 54.14
CA MET A 1 -42.88 -98.77 53.18
C MET A 1 -43.31 -97.42 53.72
N CYS A 2 -42.38 -96.48 53.82
CA CYS A 2 -42.68 -95.12 54.26
C CYS A 2 -43.27 -94.30 53.11
N GLN A 3 -44.04 -93.26 53.42
CA GLN A 3 -44.55 -92.32 52.41
C GLN A 3 -43.38 -91.54 51.77
N ASN A 4 -43.62 -90.94 50.59
CA ASN A 4 -42.63 -90.09 49.91
C ASN A 4 -42.05 -89.05 50.89
N ASN A 5 -40.73 -88.84 50.80
CA ASN A 5 -39.92 -87.99 51.67
C ASN A 5 -39.66 -88.51 53.09
N ASN A 6 -39.88 -89.81 53.35
CA ASN A 6 -39.49 -90.49 54.58
C ASN A 6 -38.75 -91.80 54.29
N TYR A 7 -37.75 -92.14 55.11
CA TYR A 7 -37.04 -93.42 55.08
C TYR A 7 -37.33 -94.26 56.33
N PRO A 8 -37.31 -95.61 56.24
CA PRO A 8 -37.47 -96.47 57.41
C PRO A 8 -36.14 -96.62 58.18
N GLU A 9 -36.17 -96.42 59.48
CA GLU A 9 -35.07 -96.71 60.41
C GLU A 9 -35.64 -97.25 61.73
N ASN A 10 -35.14 -98.39 62.19
CA ASN A 10 -35.62 -99.08 63.41
C ASN A 10 -37.15 -99.28 63.49
N GLY A 11 -37.79 -99.54 62.34
CA GLY A 11 -39.25 -99.78 62.26
C GLY A 11 -40.11 -98.51 62.28
N ILE A 12 -39.50 -97.32 62.34
CA ILE A 12 -40.17 -96.02 62.35
C ILE A 12 -39.79 -95.26 61.06
N CYS A 13 -40.73 -94.48 60.51
CA CYS A 13 -40.47 -93.64 59.35
C CYS A 13 -39.91 -92.27 59.79
N HIS A 14 -38.71 -91.95 59.33
CA HIS A 14 -38.00 -90.71 59.61
C HIS A 14 -37.96 -89.80 58.38
N SER A 15 -38.04 -88.48 58.58
CA SER A 15 -37.95 -87.49 57.50
C SER A 15 -36.59 -87.56 56.79
N CYS A 16 -36.59 -87.51 55.46
CA CYS A 16 -35.35 -87.46 54.67
C CYS A 16 -34.41 -86.33 55.10
N THR A 17 -34.94 -85.24 55.66
CA THR A 17 -34.16 -84.10 56.16
C THR A 17 -33.22 -84.44 57.33
N LEU A 18 -33.38 -85.61 57.96
CA LEU A 18 -32.47 -86.11 59.00
C LEU A 18 -31.19 -86.74 58.42
N ILE A 19 -31.18 -87.08 57.12
CA ILE A 19 -29.95 -87.42 56.41
C ILE A 19 -29.26 -86.10 56.03
N PRO A 20 -28.01 -85.85 56.45
CA PRO A 20 -27.33 -84.59 56.19
C PRO A 20 -27.36 -84.22 54.70
N ASN A 21 -27.82 -83.00 54.42
CA ASN A 21 -27.90 -82.43 53.07
C ASN A 21 -28.76 -83.22 52.08
N CYS A 22 -29.69 -84.04 52.56
CA CYS A 22 -30.58 -84.82 51.72
C CYS A 22 -31.94 -84.14 51.50
N GLN A 23 -32.36 -84.05 50.23
CA GLN A 23 -33.67 -83.55 49.82
C GLN A 23 -34.70 -84.68 49.76
N ASN A 24 -34.38 -85.75 49.02
CA ASN A 24 -35.22 -86.94 48.90
C ASN A 24 -34.41 -88.19 49.21
N CYS A 25 -35.01 -89.15 49.89
CA CYS A 25 -34.38 -90.39 50.33
C CYS A 25 -35.23 -91.60 49.94
N SER A 26 -34.63 -92.79 49.96
CA SER A 26 -35.31 -94.04 49.63
C SER A 26 -36.38 -94.38 50.68
N SER A 27 -37.56 -94.83 50.25
CA SER A 27 -38.66 -95.24 51.14
C SER A 27 -38.50 -96.66 51.70
N ILE A 28 -37.38 -97.32 51.37
CA ILE A 28 -37.08 -98.74 51.68
C ILE A 28 -35.83 -98.87 52.56
N GLU A 29 -34.87 -97.96 52.47
CA GLU A 29 -33.63 -97.96 53.27
C GLU A 29 -33.10 -96.52 53.50
N LYS A 30 -32.21 -96.34 54.48
CA LYS A 30 -31.61 -95.04 54.82
C LYS A 30 -30.51 -94.63 53.83
N ILE A 31 -30.91 -94.24 52.62
CA ILE A 31 -30.01 -93.66 51.62
C ILE A 31 -30.63 -92.41 51.00
N CYS A 32 -29.79 -91.44 50.66
CA CYS A 32 -30.22 -90.27 49.93
C CYS A 32 -30.30 -90.55 48.42
N THR A 33 -31.38 -90.10 47.80
CA THR A 33 -31.65 -90.23 46.35
C THR A 33 -31.61 -88.90 45.61
N VAL A 34 -31.71 -87.76 46.32
CA VAL A 34 -31.50 -86.40 45.80
C VAL A 34 -30.90 -85.55 46.91
N CYS A 35 -29.73 -84.95 46.69
CA CYS A 35 -29.09 -84.03 47.65
C CYS A 35 -29.55 -82.58 47.45
N VAL A 36 -29.44 -81.77 48.50
CA VAL A 36 -29.72 -80.32 48.46
C VAL A 36 -28.53 -79.59 47.85
N GLY A 37 -28.76 -78.67 46.90
CA GLY A 37 -27.75 -77.72 46.44
C GLY A 37 -26.54 -78.33 45.73
N ASP A 38 -25.33 -77.96 46.15
CA ASP A 38 -24.04 -78.27 45.51
C ASP A 38 -23.45 -79.65 45.89
N PHE A 39 -24.28 -80.52 46.47
CA PHE A 39 -23.93 -81.88 46.86
C PHE A 39 -24.28 -82.89 45.76
N LEU A 40 -23.44 -83.91 45.58
CA LEU A 40 -23.62 -85.05 44.68
C LEU A 40 -23.75 -86.34 45.49
N ILE A 41 -24.56 -87.26 44.99
CA ILE A 41 -24.75 -88.57 45.61
C ILE A 41 -23.57 -89.47 45.27
N THR A 42 -22.89 -89.97 46.29
CA THR A 42 -21.87 -91.00 46.17
C THR A 42 -22.12 -92.06 47.23
N ASN A 43 -22.34 -93.31 46.82
CA ASN A 43 -22.65 -94.44 47.71
C ASN A 43 -23.82 -94.19 48.70
N GLY A 44 -24.85 -93.46 48.27
CA GLY A 44 -26.03 -93.17 49.10
C GLY A 44 -25.89 -91.98 50.06
N GLU A 45 -24.72 -91.33 50.08
CA GLU A 45 -24.42 -90.14 50.88
C GLU A 45 -24.22 -88.90 49.99
N CYS A 46 -24.47 -87.71 50.56
CA CYS A 46 -24.32 -86.42 49.89
C CYS A 46 -22.92 -85.84 50.15
N ILE A 47 -22.05 -85.82 49.14
CA ILE A 47 -20.71 -85.21 49.20
C ILE A 47 -20.64 -83.96 48.33
N CYS A 48 -19.76 -83.00 48.64
CA CYS A 48 -19.62 -81.80 47.81
C CYS A 48 -19.14 -82.14 46.39
N ARG A 49 -19.67 -81.43 45.38
CA ARG A 49 -19.19 -81.55 44.00
C ARG A 49 -17.71 -81.15 43.86
N SER A 50 -17.05 -81.64 42.82
CA SER A 50 -15.66 -81.27 42.52
C SER A 50 -15.46 -79.74 42.49
N GLY A 51 -14.42 -79.26 43.15
CA GLY A 51 -14.14 -77.83 43.34
C GLY A 51 -14.77 -77.20 44.58
N PHE A 52 -15.44 -78.01 45.42
CA PHE A 52 -16.02 -77.60 46.70
C PHE A 52 -15.53 -78.51 47.83
N TYR A 53 -15.48 -77.98 49.05
CA TYR A 53 -15.17 -78.71 50.28
C TYR A 53 -16.31 -78.57 51.29
N LEU A 54 -16.41 -79.53 52.22
CA LEU A 54 -17.39 -79.49 53.30
C LEU A 54 -16.93 -78.48 54.36
N ASN A 55 -17.71 -77.42 54.56
CA ASN A 55 -17.41 -76.37 55.54
C ASN A 55 -17.93 -76.72 56.94
N GLU A 56 -17.54 -75.92 57.95
CA GLU A 56 -17.89 -76.15 59.36
C GLU A 56 -19.41 -76.08 59.66
N VAL A 57 -20.19 -75.47 58.77
CA VAL A 57 -21.66 -75.40 58.87
C VAL A 57 -22.36 -76.49 58.06
N ASN A 58 -21.62 -77.55 57.69
CA ASN A 58 -22.11 -78.72 56.97
C ASN A 58 -22.66 -78.39 55.56
N GLY A 59 -22.20 -77.29 54.95
CA GLY A 59 -22.47 -76.89 53.57
C GLY A 59 -21.24 -77.02 52.66
N CYS A 60 -21.40 -76.78 51.36
CA CYS A 60 -20.30 -76.80 50.40
C CYS A 60 -19.78 -75.39 50.11
N SER A 61 -18.50 -75.13 50.39
CA SER A 61 -17.81 -73.89 50.04
C SER A 61 -16.80 -74.13 48.92
N ARG A 62 -16.50 -73.10 48.12
CA ARG A 62 -15.61 -73.24 46.96
C ARG A 62 -14.16 -73.35 47.42
N CYS A 63 -13.36 -74.19 46.76
CA CYS A 63 -11.96 -74.38 47.11
C CYS A 63 -11.14 -73.09 47.10
N TYR A 64 -11.41 -72.18 46.15
CA TYR A 64 -10.69 -70.91 46.06
C TYR A 64 -10.98 -69.94 47.21
N GLU A 65 -12.08 -70.12 47.95
CA GLU A 65 -12.43 -69.27 49.10
C GLU A 65 -11.51 -69.53 50.29
N ARG A 66 -10.93 -70.74 50.37
CA ARG A 66 -9.98 -71.13 51.42
C ARG A 66 -8.53 -71.08 50.95
N ILE A 67 -8.26 -71.44 49.69
CA ILE A 67 -6.93 -71.44 49.10
C ILE A 67 -7.01 -70.65 47.80
N GLU A 68 -6.46 -69.44 47.79
CA GLU A 68 -6.52 -68.57 46.61
C GLU A 68 -6.03 -69.30 45.34
N ASN A 69 -6.73 -69.10 44.22
CA ASN A 69 -6.45 -69.74 42.93
C ASN A 69 -6.59 -71.28 42.91
N CYS A 70 -7.19 -71.91 43.92
CA CYS A 70 -7.44 -73.34 43.92
C CYS A 70 -8.72 -73.74 43.16
N LYS A 71 -8.57 -74.63 42.16
CA LYS A 71 -9.66 -75.17 41.34
C LYS A 71 -10.29 -76.42 41.96
N ILE A 72 -9.48 -77.34 42.47
CA ILE A 72 -9.92 -78.59 43.13
C ILE A 72 -9.11 -78.76 44.40
N CYS A 73 -9.78 -79.04 45.52
CA CYS A 73 -9.18 -79.26 46.83
C CYS A 73 -9.71 -80.55 47.46
N TYR A 74 -8.95 -81.08 48.42
CA TYR A 74 -9.33 -82.23 49.22
C TYR A 74 -9.05 -81.96 50.70
N GLN A 75 -9.74 -82.67 51.58
CA GLN A 75 -9.64 -82.51 53.03
C GLN A 75 -8.82 -83.67 53.61
N ASN A 76 -7.77 -83.36 54.37
CA ASN A 76 -6.89 -84.32 55.03
C ASN A 76 -6.69 -83.91 56.50
N ASN A 77 -7.12 -84.75 57.46
CA ASN A 77 -6.99 -84.49 58.91
C ASN A 77 -7.39 -83.05 59.33
N ASN A 78 -8.56 -82.57 58.86
CA ASN A 78 -9.10 -81.22 59.06
C ASN A 78 -8.36 -80.04 58.38
N GLU A 79 -7.30 -80.29 57.61
CA GLU A 79 -6.70 -79.29 56.71
C GLU A 79 -7.20 -79.47 55.27
N ILE A 80 -7.55 -78.37 54.61
CA ILE A 80 -7.91 -78.36 53.19
C ILE A 80 -6.65 -78.08 52.39
N ARG A 81 -6.36 -78.91 51.39
CA ARG A 81 -5.21 -78.76 50.48
C ARG A 81 -5.67 -78.74 49.04
N CYS A 82 -5.00 -77.94 48.22
CA CYS A 82 -5.29 -77.85 46.80
C CYS A 82 -4.69 -79.04 46.06
N GLN A 83 -5.49 -79.66 45.20
CA GLN A 83 -5.08 -80.71 44.27
C GLN A 83 -4.80 -80.15 42.88
N THR A 84 -5.52 -79.11 42.46
CA THR A 84 -5.38 -78.50 41.13
C THR A 84 -5.68 -77.02 41.23
N CYS A 85 -4.81 -76.19 40.68
CA CYS A 85 -4.98 -74.73 40.66
C CYS A 85 -5.65 -74.26 39.36
N TYR A 86 -6.16 -73.03 39.35
CA TYR A 86 -6.48 -72.33 38.12
C TYR A 86 -5.18 -71.95 37.40
N GLU A 87 -5.18 -72.02 36.08
CA GLU A 87 -4.06 -71.55 35.25
C GLU A 87 -3.80 -70.06 35.54
N PRO A 88 -2.54 -69.58 35.64
CA PRO A 88 -1.25 -70.27 35.44
C PRO A 88 -0.57 -70.79 36.73
N TYR A 89 -1.33 -70.99 37.81
CA TYR A 89 -0.77 -71.37 39.12
C TYR A 89 -0.50 -72.89 39.22
N VAL A 90 0.49 -73.28 40.02
CA VAL A 90 0.83 -74.68 40.34
C VAL A 90 0.74 -74.95 41.84
N VAL A 91 0.39 -76.19 42.20
CA VAL A 91 0.30 -76.63 43.59
C VAL A 91 1.71 -76.80 44.17
N ASP A 92 1.99 -76.15 45.30
CA ASP A 92 3.25 -76.27 46.03
C ASP A 92 3.27 -77.47 47.00
N ALA A 93 4.40 -77.70 47.67
CA ALA A 93 4.54 -78.80 48.62
C ALA A 93 3.56 -78.74 49.82
N ASN A 94 2.99 -77.56 50.08
CA ASN A 94 2.04 -77.33 51.18
C ASN A 94 0.57 -77.43 50.72
N GLY A 95 0.32 -77.65 49.43
CA GLY A 95 -1.03 -77.69 48.88
C GLY A 95 -1.63 -76.31 48.60
N THR A 96 -0.81 -75.27 48.40
CA THR A 96 -1.23 -73.92 48.00
C THR A 96 -0.89 -73.63 46.55
N CYS A 97 -1.58 -72.66 45.93
CA CYS A 97 -1.38 -72.31 44.52
C CYS A 97 -0.39 -71.15 44.37
N THR A 98 0.75 -71.42 43.74
CA THR A 98 1.80 -70.42 43.53
C THR A 98 2.10 -70.23 42.05
N LEU A 99 2.50 -69.02 41.67
CA LEU A 99 2.94 -68.74 40.30
C LEU A 99 4.32 -69.37 40.08
N CYS A 100 4.57 -69.93 38.89
CA CYS A 100 5.88 -70.48 38.54
C CYS A 100 6.99 -69.42 38.76
N LYS A 101 8.11 -69.81 39.39
CA LYS A 101 9.26 -68.93 39.66
C LYS A 101 9.98 -68.54 38.36
N SER A 102 10.71 -67.41 38.44
CA SER A 102 11.32 -66.58 37.37
C SER A 102 12.02 -67.25 36.19
N ASP A 103 12.20 -68.57 36.16
CA ASP A 103 12.88 -69.28 35.06
C ASP A 103 11.96 -70.27 34.35
N LYS A 104 10.67 -70.43 34.73
CA LYS A 104 9.71 -71.34 34.08
C LYS A 104 8.35 -70.68 34.00
N TYR A 105 7.68 -70.71 32.84
CA TYR A 105 6.68 -69.67 32.55
C TYR A 105 5.25 -70.15 32.25
N TYR A 106 5.00 -71.42 31.86
CA TYR A 106 3.62 -71.88 31.59
C TYR A 106 3.28 -73.25 32.18
N TYR A 107 1.97 -73.44 32.44
CA TYR A 107 1.36 -74.67 32.96
C TYR A 107 1.14 -75.67 31.83
N ASN A 108 1.80 -76.82 31.89
CA ASN A 108 1.47 -77.97 31.05
C ASN A 108 1.27 -79.19 31.96
N ASN A 109 0.05 -79.72 32.02
CA ASN A 109 -0.30 -80.89 32.83
C ASN A 109 0.20 -80.81 34.29
N ASN A 110 -0.09 -79.73 35.02
CA ASN A 110 0.36 -79.48 36.41
C ASN A 110 1.85 -79.21 36.62
N PHE A 111 2.66 -79.08 35.55
CA PHE A 111 4.09 -78.77 35.67
C PHE A 111 4.45 -77.46 34.98
N CYS A 112 5.41 -76.73 35.57
CA CYS A 112 6.02 -75.56 34.92
C CYS A 112 7.04 -76.03 33.86
N VAL A 113 6.87 -75.60 32.62
CA VAL A 113 7.72 -75.94 31.47
C VAL A 113 8.21 -74.68 30.73
N PHE A 114 9.29 -74.82 29.97
CA PHE A 114 9.87 -73.75 29.15
C PHE A 114 9.24 -73.73 27.75
N LEU A 115 8.73 -72.58 27.28
CA LEU A 115 8.60 -72.26 25.86
C LEU A 115 8.59 -70.73 25.63
N ASP A 116 9.15 -70.37 24.47
CA ASP A 116 9.17 -69.12 23.68
C ASP A 116 9.74 -67.80 24.23
N THR A 117 10.46 -67.09 23.35
CA THR A 117 11.49 -66.07 23.64
C THR A 117 10.98 -64.63 23.76
N ASN A 118 9.70 -64.34 23.48
CA ASN A 118 9.16 -62.97 23.43
C ASN A 118 8.01 -62.68 24.42
N CYS A 119 7.56 -63.68 25.18
CA CYS A 119 6.47 -63.59 26.16
C CYS A 119 7.02 -63.63 27.58
N GLU A 120 6.65 -62.68 28.43
CA GLU A 120 7.01 -62.61 29.85
C GLU A 120 6.04 -63.44 30.73
N ILE A 121 4.75 -63.50 30.37
CA ILE A 121 3.75 -64.31 31.09
C ILE A 121 2.92 -65.09 30.07
N GLN A 122 3.11 -66.41 29.99
CA GLN A 122 2.45 -67.27 29.01
C GLN A 122 1.38 -68.16 29.68
N THR A 123 0.20 -68.27 29.06
CA THR A 123 -0.93 -69.09 29.57
C THR A 123 -1.12 -70.39 28.81
N SER A 124 -0.71 -70.45 27.53
CA SER A 124 -0.66 -71.69 26.74
C SER A 124 0.39 -71.55 25.63
N GLU A 125 0.68 -72.64 24.91
CA GLU A 125 1.65 -72.67 23.79
C GLU A 125 1.50 -71.49 22.81
N LEU A 126 0.28 -70.97 22.62
CA LEU A 126 -0.03 -69.88 21.69
C LEU A 126 -0.69 -68.66 22.36
N LYS A 127 -0.63 -68.52 23.69
CA LYS A 127 -1.29 -67.40 24.39
C LYS A 127 -0.40 -66.77 25.43
N CYS A 128 -0.14 -65.49 25.27
CA CYS A 128 0.60 -64.62 26.15
C CYS A 128 -0.34 -63.62 26.85
N LEU A 129 -0.01 -63.28 28.10
CA LEU A 129 -0.66 -62.22 28.89
C LEU A 129 0.21 -60.97 29.02
N LYS A 130 1.53 -61.11 28.88
CA LYS A 130 2.47 -59.99 28.97
C LYS A 130 3.67 -60.25 28.08
N CYS A 131 3.94 -59.36 27.13
CA CYS A 131 5.09 -59.48 26.24
C CYS A 131 6.34 -58.84 26.84
N GLN A 132 7.51 -59.31 26.41
CA GLN A 132 8.78 -58.65 26.71
C GLN A 132 8.83 -57.23 26.10
N GLN A 133 9.76 -56.42 26.60
CA GLN A 133 9.96 -55.06 26.12
C GLN A 133 10.21 -55.03 24.60
N ASN A 134 9.54 -54.11 23.89
CA ASN A 134 9.52 -53.99 22.42
C ASN A 134 8.63 -54.98 21.65
N ASN A 135 7.63 -55.57 22.30
CA ASN A 135 6.60 -56.39 21.65
C ASN A 135 5.19 -55.89 22.02
N TYR A 136 4.25 -55.95 21.08
CA TYR A 136 2.84 -55.63 21.31
C TYR A 136 2.06 -56.90 21.65
N LEU A 137 1.19 -56.84 22.66
CA LEU A 137 0.23 -57.89 22.95
C LEU A 137 -1.04 -57.70 22.11
N ILE A 138 -1.15 -58.44 21.00
CA ILE A 138 -2.29 -58.37 20.08
C ILE A 138 -2.94 -59.76 20.02
N ASN A 139 -4.23 -59.84 20.34
CA ASN A 139 -5.00 -61.11 20.34
C ASN A 139 -4.32 -62.25 21.12
N GLN A 140 -3.75 -61.94 22.29
CA GLN A 140 -2.98 -62.87 23.13
C GLN A 140 -1.67 -63.37 22.50
N ASN A 141 -1.17 -62.73 21.45
CA ASN A 141 0.14 -63.02 20.84
C ASN A 141 1.08 -61.82 20.97
N CYS A 142 2.37 -62.09 21.10
CA CYS A 142 3.41 -61.05 21.09
C CYS A 142 3.93 -60.83 19.67
N ILE A 143 3.71 -59.63 19.14
CA ILE A 143 4.19 -59.22 17.81
C ILE A 143 5.32 -58.20 17.98
N SER A 144 6.42 -58.38 17.25
CA SER A 144 7.57 -57.47 17.27
C SER A 144 7.16 -56.05 16.86
N ASN A 145 7.50 -55.05 17.68
CA ASN A 145 7.20 -53.65 17.38
C ASN A 145 8.33 -52.93 16.63
N ILE A 146 9.44 -53.62 16.33
CA ILE A 146 10.61 -53.07 15.67
C ILE A 146 10.28 -52.66 14.22
N GLU A 147 9.27 -53.29 13.61
CA GLU A 147 8.86 -53.03 12.22
C GLU A 147 7.77 -51.95 12.06
N ASP A 148 7.15 -51.46 13.15
CA ASP A 148 6.09 -50.44 13.10
C ASP A 148 6.67 -49.01 13.19
N VAL A 149 7.24 -48.54 12.08
CA VAL A 149 7.86 -47.20 11.93
C VAL A 149 6.81 -46.06 11.98
N ASN A 150 5.54 -46.37 11.72
CA ASN A 150 4.48 -45.37 11.55
C ASN A 150 3.80 -44.97 12.88
N CYS A 151 4.10 -45.70 13.95
CA CYS A 151 3.59 -45.45 15.30
C CYS A 151 4.39 -44.35 16.03
N LYS A 152 3.70 -43.28 16.44
CA LYS A 152 4.29 -42.16 17.21
C LYS A 152 4.30 -42.41 18.72
N GLU A 153 3.18 -42.89 19.26
CA GLU A 153 3.03 -43.16 20.69
C GLU A 153 2.78 -44.65 20.93
N LYS A 154 3.63 -45.28 21.74
CA LYS A 154 3.65 -46.73 21.98
C LYS A 154 3.15 -47.05 23.38
N SER A 155 2.26 -48.03 23.49
CA SER A 155 1.79 -48.58 24.77
C SER A 155 2.08 -50.07 24.92
N LEU A 156 1.84 -50.62 26.11
CA LEU A 156 1.95 -52.06 26.40
C LEU A 156 0.93 -52.92 25.60
N ALA A 157 -0.15 -52.32 25.09
CA ALA A 157 -1.21 -53.01 24.34
C ALA A 157 -1.16 -52.76 22.82
N GLY A 158 -0.17 -52.00 22.33
CA GLY A 158 0.00 -51.64 20.92
C GLY A 158 0.22 -50.13 20.69
N CYS A 159 0.08 -49.67 19.44
CA CYS A 159 0.22 -48.27 19.06
C CYS A 159 -0.99 -47.41 19.43
N GLN A 160 -0.76 -46.27 20.09
CA GLN A 160 -1.79 -45.29 20.48
C GLN A 160 -2.03 -44.21 19.42
N GLU A 161 -0.99 -43.79 18.71
CA GLU A 161 -1.08 -42.77 17.66
C GLU A 161 -0.38 -43.23 16.38
N CYS A 162 -1.16 -43.48 15.33
CA CYS A 162 -0.62 -43.68 13.99
C CYS A 162 -0.48 -42.32 13.29
N SER A 163 0.73 -42.00 12.81
CA SER A 163 1.06 -40.69 12.21
C SER A 163 0.02 -40.19 11.19
N ASN A 164 -0.44 -41.10 10.31
CA ASN A 164 -1.29 -40.79 9.16
C ASN A 164 -2.56 -41.66 9.12
N GLY A 165 -3.09 -42.13 10.26
CA GLY A 165 -4.28 -43.00 10.22
C GLY A 165 -4.97 -43.31 11.55
N ILE A 166 -6.13 -43.94 11.44
CA ILE A 166 -6.90 -44.49 12.56
C ILE A 166 -6.77 -46.01 12.48
N SER A 167 -6.13 -46.63 13.47
CA SER A 167 -6.05 -48.08 13.62
C SER A 167 -6.88 -48.55 14.80
N ILE A 168 -7.81 -49.47 14.55
CA ILE A 168 -8.67 -50.07 15.59
C ILE A 168 -7.99 -51.30 16.22
N ASN A 169 -6.88 -51.77 15.64
CA ASN A 169 -6.19 -53.01 16.03
C ASN A 169 -4.84 -52.72 16.74
N ASN A 170 -4.59 -51.46 17.13
CA ASN A 170 -3.35 -50.98 17.74
C ASN A 170 -2.07 -51.30 16.94
N TYR A 171 -2.17 -51.45 15.62
CA TYR A 171 -1.06 -51.70 14.69
C TYR A 171 -1.17 -50.76 13.48
N CYS A 172 -0.11 -50.03 13.14
CA CYS A 172 -0.15 -49.09 12.02
C CYS A 172 0.38 -49.77 10.74
N GLU A 173 -0.54 -50.40 9.99
CA GLU A 173 -0.21 -51.11 8.76
C GLU A 173 0.22 -50.16 7.61
N ASN A 174 0.83 -50.75 6.57
CA ASN A 174 1.53 -50.08 5.47
C ASN A 174 0.74 -49.02 4.70
N SER A 175 1.50 -48.06 4.15
CA SER A 175 1.03 -46.90 3.40
C SER A 175 0.29 -47.26 2.11
N ILE A 176 -0.93 -46.75 1.95
CA ILE A 176 -1.64 -46.75 0.67
C ILE A 176 -1.06 -45.61 -0.18
N SER A 177 -0.65 -45.91 -1.42
CA SER A 177 -0.13 -44.90 -2.34
C SER A 177 -1.12 -43.75 -2.53
N ASN A 178 -0.62 -42.51 -2.45
CA ASN A 178 -1.40 -41.28 -2.60
C ASN A 178 -2.55 -41.12 -1.59
N CYS A 179 -2.44 -41.77 -0.43
CA CYS A 179 -3.37 -41.64 0.68
C CYS A 179 -2.80 -40.76 1.78
N LYS A 180 -3.54 -39.74 2.20
CA LYS A 180 -3.20 -38.82 3.29
C LYS A 180 -3.62 -39.38 4.66
N TYR A 181 -4.81 -39.98 4.76
CA TYR A 181 -5.31 -40.59 5.99
C TYR A 181 -5.81 -42.01 5.75
N ILE A 182 -5.33 -42.96 6.54
CA ILE A 182 -5.61 -44.39 6.42
C ILE A 182 -6.57 -44.84 7.53
N LEU A 183 -7.44 -45.81 7.21
CA LEU A 183 -8.32 -46.50 8.15
C LEU A 183 -8.03 -48.00 8.13
N SER A 184 -7.67 -48.56 9.29
CA SER A 184 -7.50 -50.01 9.49
C SER A 184 -8.56 -50.54 10.45
N THR A 185 -9.25 -51.62 10.06
CA THR A 185 -10.37 -52.24 10.81
C THR A 185 -10.07 -53.69 11.16
N ASN A 186 -10.63 -54.20 12.26
CA ASN A 186 -10.47 -55.58 12.77
C ASN A 186 -10.78 -56.70 11.75
N SER A 187 -11.51 -56.40 10.68
CA SER A 187 -12.08 -57.40 9.76
C SER A 187 -11.30 -57.59 8.46
N ASP A 188 -10.39 -56.69 8.11
CA ASP A 188 -9.70 -56.69 6.82
C ASP A 188 -8.19 -56.75 7.01
N VAL A 189 -7.52 -57.63 6.26
CA VAL A 189 -6.05 -57.77 6.20
C VAL A 189 -5.40 -56.59 5.43
N LYS A 190 -6.17 -55.56 5.06
CA LYS A 190 -5.70 -54.44 4.26
C LYS A 190 -6.32 -53.13 4.72
N SER A 191 -5.45 -52.20 5.07
CA SER A 191 -5.77 -50.80 5.27
C SER A 191 -6.52 -50.17 4.09
N LYS A 192 -7.53 -49.34 4.38
CA LYS A 192 -8.36 -48.59 3.42
C LYS A 192 -8.06 -47.10 3.47
N CYS A 193 -8.12 -46.39 2.35
CA CYS A 193 -7.90 -44.95 2.37
C CYS A 193 -9.16 -44.21 2.83
N PHE A 194 -8.99 -43.31 3.78
CA PHE A 194 -10.04 -42.39 4.23
C PHE A 194 -10.00 -41.08 3.45
N GLN A 195 -8.81 -40.56 3.16
CA GLN A 195 -8.62 -39.32 2.41
C GLN A 195 -7.35 -39.39 1.56
N CYS A 196 -7.47 -39.07 0.28
CA CYS A 196 -6.33 -39.01 -0.63
C CYS A 196 -5.46 -37.76 -0.43
N THR A 197 -4.22 -37.82 -0.89
CA THR A 197 -3.37 -36.62 -1.07
C THR A 197 -3.99 -35.70 -2.12
N ASP A 198 -3.60 -34.41 -2.12
CA ASP A 198 -4.13 -33.45 -3.09
C ASP A 198 -3.90 -33.96 -4.53
N ASN A 199 -4.88 -33.73 -5.42
CA ASN A 199 -4.92 -34.21 -6.84
C ASN A 199 -5.30 -35.69 -7.08
N TYR A 200 -5.75 -36.41 -6.05
CA TYR A 200 -6.22 -37.80 -6.18
C TYR A 200 -7.67 -37.96 -5.73
N ILE A 201 -8.42 -38.81 -6.43
CA ILE A 201 -9.82 -39.12 -6.12
C ILE A 201 -9.90 -40.42 -5.33
N LEU A 202 -10.74 -40.40 -4.28
CA LEU A 202 -11.11 -41.59 -3.51
C LEU A 202 -12.18 -42.38 -4.26
N PHE A 203 -11.83 -43.56 -4.77
CA PHE A 203 -12.77 -44.45 -5.44
C PHE A 203 -13.61 -45.25 -4.43
N SER A 204 -14.71 -45.86 -4.91
CA SER A 204 -15.61 -46.68 -4.09
C SER A 204 -14.90 -47.84 -3.38
N ASN A 205 -13.83 -48.37 -3.99
CA ASN A 205 -12.94 -49.38 -3.45
C ASN A 205 -11.94 -48.86 -2.39
N LYS A 206 -12.03 -47.58 -1.99
CA LYS A 206 -11.14 -46.93 -1.02
C LYS A 206 -9.67 -46.82 -1.45
N THR A 207 -9.40 -46.74 -2.76
CA THR A 207 -8.07 -46.42 -3.32
C THR A 207 -8.02 -45.02 -3.92
N CYS A 208 -6.82 -44.46 -4.03
CA CYS A 208 -6.56 -43.12 -4.56
C CYS A 208 -5.92 -43.17 -5.94
N ASN A 209 -6.62 -42.74 -6.98
CA ASN A 209 -6.07 -42.65 -8.34
C ASN A 209 -6.07 -41.20 -8.84
N SER A 210 -5.12 -40.89 -9.72
CA SER A 210 -5.06 -39.60 -10.38
C SER A 210 -6.22 -39.45 -11.36
N VAL A 211 -6.66 -38.20 -11.54
CA VAL A 211 -7.50 -37.82 -12.68
C VAL A 211 -6.63 -37.01 -13.62
N ASN A 212 -6.97 -37.02 -14.92
CA ASN A 212 -6.36 -36.24 -15.99
C ASN A 212 -5.71 -34.93 -15.52
N ASN A 213 -4.52 -34.66 -16.06
CA ASN A 213 -3.58 -33.62 -15.68
C ASN A 213 -4.11 -32.16 -15.68
N ASP A 214 -5.36 -31.91 -16.06
CA ASP A 214 -5.90 -30.58 -16.29
C ASP A 214 -6.59 -29.96 -15.05
N ILE A 215 -6.68 -30.68 -13.92
CA ILE A 215 -7.28 -30.14 -12.68
C ILE A 215 -6.33 -30.36 -11.50
N LEU A 216 -5.38 -29.44 -11.35
CA LEU A 216 -4.48 -29.34 -10.20
C LEU A 216 -5.19 -28.53 -9.10
N SER A 217 -5.54 -29.18 -7.97
CA SER A 217 -6.12 -28.65 -6.71
C SER A 217 -7.53 -29.16 -6.37
N MET A 218 -7.70 -30.48 -6.34
CA MET A 218 -8.91 -31.14 -5.81
C MET A 218 -8.64 -31.90 -4.51
N ARG A 219 -9.63 -31.90 -3.61
CA ARG A 219 -9.70 -32.71 -2.40
C ARG A 219 -11.09 -33.34 -2.28
N ASN A 220 -11.19 -34.66 -2.26
CA ASN A 220 -12.46 -35.40 -2.16
C ASN A 220 -13.52 -34.96 -3.19
N ASN A 221 -13.15 -34.84 -4.47
CA ASN A 221 -14.01 -34.32 -5.55
C ASN A 221 -14.41 -32.84 -5.41
N VAL A 222 -13.78 -32.09 -4.50
CA VAL A 222 -13.99 -30.66 -4.36
C VAL A 222 -12.79 -29.89 -4.88
N VAL A 223 -13.00 -29.04 -5.89
CA VAL A 223 -12.01 -28.07 -6.34
C VAL A 223 -11.93 -26.96 -5.30
N TYR A 224 -10.75 -26.72 -4.73
CA TYR A 224 -10.54 -25.64 -3.74
C TYR A 224 -9.67 -24.50 -4.26
N LEU A 225 -9.04 -24.69 -5.42
CA LEU A 225 -8.24 -23.68 -6.09
C LEU A 225 -8.34 -23.90 -7.59
N CYS A 226 -8.45 -22.81 -8.35
CA CYS A 226 -8.42 -22.82 -9.80
C CYS A 226 -7.05 -22.34 -10.30
N ASP A 227 -6.75 -22.65 -11.57
CA ASP A 227 -5.59 -22.11 -12.26
C ASP A 227 -5.59 -20.58 -12.28
N LYS A 228 -4.43 -20.01 -12.64
CA LYS A 228 -4.21 -18.57 -12.68
C LYS A 228 -5.31 -17.87 -13.50
N ASN A 229 -5.99 -16.90 -12.87
CA ASN A 229 -7.12 -16.12 -13.41
C ASN A 229 -8.48 -16.87 -13.46
N GLY A 230 -8.62 -17.98 -12.73
CA GLY A 230 -9.89 -18.68 -12.56
C GLY A 230 -10.57 -18.43 -11.20
N TYR A 231 -11.88 -18.62 -11.14
CA TYR A 231 -12.68 -18.66 -9.91
C TYR A 231 -13.58 -19.90 -9.88
N ILE A 232 -13.99 -20.33 -8.69
CA ILE A 232 -14.89 -21.47 -8.50
C ILE A 232 -16.35 -20.99 -8.60
N ASP A 233 -17.12 -21.58 -9.51
CA ASP A 233 -18.55 -21.29 -9.67
C ASP A 233 -19.44 -22.05 -8.68
N MET A 234 -20.76 -21.78 -8.72
CA MET A 234 -21.74 -22.47 -7.85
C MET A 234 -21.85 -23.98 -8.11
N LYS A 235 -21.33 -24.48 -9.24
CA LYS A 235 -21.30 -25.91 -9.60
C LYS A 235 -19.96 -26.55 -9.28
N ASN A 236 -19.10 -25.87 -8.52
CA ASN A 236 -17.77 -26.31 -8.14
C ASN A 236 -16.83 -26.53 -9.34
N LYS A 237 -17.01 -25.75 -10.40
CA LYS A 237 -16.16 -25.76 -11.59
C LYS A 237 -15.36 -24.47 -11.70
N CYS A 238 -14.14 -24.59 -12.22
CA CYS A 238 -13.33 -23.42 -12.51
C CYS A 238 -13.84 -22.69 -13.75
N GLN A 239 -14.06 -21.39 -13.61
CA GLN A 239 -14.44 -20.47 -14.68
C GLN A 239 -13.37 -19.39 -14.81
N ASN A 240 -13.14 -18.89 -16.03
CA ASN A 240 -12.13 -17.85 -16.29
C ASN A 240 -12.67 -16.44 -15.97
N CYS A 241 -11.81 -15.59 -15.40
CA CYS A 241 -12.14 -14.18 -15.14
C CYS A 241 -12.10 -13.30 -16.41
N PHE A 242 -11.53 -13.79 -17.52
CA PHE A 242 -11.23 -13.00 -18.73
C PHE A 242 -12.44 -12.36 -19.43
N ASN A 243 -13.67 -12.82 -19.17
CA ASN A 243 -14.83 -12.35 -19.94
C ASN A 243 -15.29 -10.92 -19.58
N ASN A 244 -14.73 -10.27 -18.54
CA ASN A 244 -15.20 -8.96 -18.04
C ASN A 244 -14.05 -7.97 -17.76
N ASN A 245 -13.04 -7.85 -18.62
CA ASN A 245 -11.89 -6.95 -18.40
C ASN A 245 -11.19 -7.19 -17.05
N THR A 246 -11.24 -8.42 -16.53
CA THR A 246 -10.81 -8.79 -15.19
C THR A 246 -9.71 -9.85 -15.26
N THR A 247 -8.59 -9.64 -14.57
CA THR A 247 -7.48 -10.60 -14.46
C THR A 247 -7.59 -11.49 -13.23
N LYS A 248 -8.13 -10.97 -12.12
CA LYS A 248 -8.45 -11.77 -10.92
C LYS A 248 -9.83 -11.43 -10.38
N CYS A 249 -10.58 -12.45 -10.02
CA CYS A 249 -11.96 -12.31 -9.59
C CYS A 249 -12.34 -13.34 -8.53
N LYS A 250 -13.48 -13.14 -7.88
CA LYS A 250 -14.11 -14.10 -6.98
C LYS A 250 -15.64 -14.05 -7.09
N LEU A 251 -16.28 -15.17 -6.79
CA LEU A 251 -17.72 -15.23 -6.58
C LEU A 251 -18.02 -15.13 -5.08
N PHE A 252 -18.84 -14.17 -4.67
CA PHE A 252 -19.25 -14.01 -3.27
C PHE A 252 -20.75 -13.75 -3.19
N GLY A 253 -21.52 -14.62 -2.51
CA GLY A 253 -22.97 -14.45 -2.37
C GLY A 253 -23.71 -14.35 -3.71
N ASN A 254 -23.30 -15.16 -4.70
CA ASN A 254 -23.76 -15.13 -6.09
C ASN A 254 -23.39 -13.87 -6.90
N GLN A 255 -22.63 -12.95 -6.33
CA GLN A 255 -22.15 -11.77 -7.05
C GLN A 255 -20.71 -11.97 -7.51
N PHE A 256 -20.47 -11.63 -8.78
CA PHE A 256 -19.14 -11.60 -9.36
C PHE A 256 -18.43 -10.33 -8.90
N ASN A 257 -17.28 -10.49 -8.25
CA ASN A 257 -16.46 -9.38 -7.79
C ASN A 257 -15.10 -9.43 -8.47
N ALA A 258 -14.76 -8.37 -9.19
CA ALA A 258 -13.40 -8.16 -9.67
C ALA A 258 -12.48 -7.79 -8.49
N ILE A 259 -11.26 -8.32 -8.54
CA ILE A 259 -10.18 -8.02 -7.58
C ILE A 259 -9.06 -7.27 -8.30
N GLN A 260 -8.80 -7.64 -9.55
CA GLN A 260 -7.76 -7.02 -10.37
C GLN A 260 -8.26 -6.95 -11.81
N CYS A 261 -8.16 -5.77 -12.43
CA CYS A 261 -8.61 -5.55 -13.79
C CYS A 261 -7.47 -5.72 -14.80
N VAL A 262 -7.79 -5.78 -16.09
CA VAL A 262 -6.79 -5.78 -17.16
C VAL A 262 -6.06 -4.43 -17.24
N ASN A 263 -4.94 -4.38 -17.97
CA ASN A 263 -4.21 -3.13 -18.16
C ASN A 263 -5.13 -2.04 -18.75
N ASN A 264 -4.95 -0.81 -18.27
CA ASN A 264 -5.72 0.38 -18.63
C ASN A 264 -7.20 0.38 -18.21
N SER A 265 -7.64 -0.55 -17.36
CA SER A 265 -8.98 -0.52 -16.77
C SER A 265 -8.93 -0.21 -15.27
N ILE A 266 -9.99 0.45 -14.79
CA ILE A 266 -10.16 0.90 -13.41
C ILE A 266 -11.13 -0.02 -12.69
N LEU A 267 -10.84 -0.32 -11.42
CA LEU A 267 -11.73 -1.06 -10.53
C LEU A 267 -12.72 -0.09 -9.89
N ASN A 268 -14.01 -0.24 -10.19
CA ASN A 268 -15.05 0.44 -9.45
C ASN A 268 -15.25 -0.26 -8.09
N ILE A 269 -14.99 0.47 -7.00
CA ILE A 269 -15.08 -0.07 -5.62
C ILE A 269 -16.52 -0.39 -5.23
N GLU A 270 -17.50 0.39 -5.72
CA GLU A 270 -18.90 0.29 -5.30
C GLU A 270 -19.55 -0.98 -5.85
N ASP A 271 -19.43 -1.21 -7.15
CA ASP A 271 -20.03 -2.36 -7.84
C ASP A 271 -19.05 -3.53 -8.04
N LYS A 272 -17.76 -3.35 -7.68
CA LYS A 272 -16.68 -4.34 -7.83
C LYS A 272 -16.52 -4.83 -9.26
N SER A 273 -16.71 -3.94 -10.24
CA SER A 273 -16.55 -4.21 -11.67
C SER A 273 -15.38 -3.43 -12.28
N CYS A 274 -14.93 -3.84 -13.46
CA CYS A 274 -13.84 -3.20 -14.19
C CYS A 274 -14.38 -2.41 -15.38
N PHE A 275 -13.97 -1.14 -15.51
CA PHE A 275 -14.41 -0.27 -16.61
C PHE A 275 -13.27 0.58 -17.16
N TYR A 276 -13.50 1.20 -18.32
CA TYR A 276 -12.56 2.14 -18.93
C TYR A 276 -13.04 3.57 -18.69
N ASP A 277 -12.17 4.44 -18.18
CA ASP A 277 -12.43 5.87 -18.03
C ASP A 277 -11.54 6.66 -18.99
N ASN A 278 -12.13 7.19 -20.07
CA ASN A 278 -11.42 8.00 -21.05
C ASN A 278 -10.90 9.33 -20.46
N ASN A 279 -11.43 9.76 -19.31
CA ASN A 279 -10.97 10.96 -18.61
C ASN A 279 -9.77 10.68 -17.71
N CYS A 280 -9.42 9.42 -17.46
CA CYS A 280 -8.25 9.03 -16.71
C CYS A 280 -7.01 8.90 -17.62
N VAL A 281 -6.00 9.73 -17.37
CA VAL A 281 -4.76 9.76 -18.16
C VAL A 281 -3.71 8.80 -17.61
N THR A 282 -3.71 8.56 -16.30
CA THR A 282 -2.73 7.68 -15.65
C THR A 282 -3.44 6.74 -14.71
N ILE A 283 -3.26 5.44 -14.93
CA ILE A 283 -3.81 4.37 -14.12
C ILE A 283 -2.65 3.64 -13.45
N SER A 284 -2.75 3.43 -12.14
CA SER A 284 -1.79 2.66 -11.36
C SER A 284 -2.57 1.68 -10.48
N SER A 285 -2.20 0.39 -10.52
CA SER A 285 -2.87 -0.64 -9.72
C SER A 285 -4.40 -0.71 -9.88
N ASN A 286 -4.91 -0.46 -11.10
CA ASN A 286 -6.35 -0.34 -11.41
C ASN A 286 -7.07 0.85 -10.74
N ASP A 287 -6.32 1.83 -10.21
CA ASP A 287 -6.85 3.10 -9.74
C ASP A 287 -6.52 4.21 -10.73
N CYS A 288 -7.46 5.13 -10.95
CA CYS A 288 -7.12 6.37 -11.63
C CYS A 288 -6.31 7.27 -10.70
N VAL A 289 -5.06 7.54 -11.06
CA VAL A 289 -4.15 8.42 -10.30
C VAL A 289 -3.98 9.80 -10.93
N LYS A 290 -4.48 10.01 -12.15
CA LYS A 290 -4.47 11.33 -12.81
C LYS A 290 -5.58 11.47 -13.84
N CYS A 291 -6.44 12.48 -13.66
CA CYS A 291 -7.46 12.87 -14.64
C CYS A 291 -6.91 13.81 -15.72
N ASN A 292 -7.64 13.94 -16.82
CA ASN A 292 -7.29 14.82 -17.92
C ASN A 292 -7.20 16.27 -17.45
N SER A 293 -5.99 16.84 -17.53
CA SER A 293 -5.65 18.18 -17.05
C SER A 293 -6.35 19.32 -17.81
N ASN A 294 -6.93 19.03 -18.98
CA ASN A 294 -7.69 20.01 -19.76
C ASN A 294 -9.17 20.11 -19.35
N SER A 295 -9.56 19.40 -18.27
CA SER A 295 -10.97 19.22 -17.92
C SER A 295 -11.17 19.37 -16.41
N ASN A 296 -12.36 19.78 -15.99
CA ASN A 296 -12.70 20.01 -14.57
C ASN A 296 -12.84 18.71 -13.76
N TYR A 297 -12.19 17.62 -14.15
CA TYR A 297 -12.29 16.34 -13.48
C TYR A 297 -11.30 16.25 -12.32
N TYR A 298 -11.76 15.72 -11.20
CA TYR A 298 -10.94 15.38 -10.04
C TYR A 298 -11.11 13.90 -9.72
N ILE A 299 -10.17 13.36 -8.93
CA ILE A 299 -10.21 11.97 -8.52
C ILE A 299 -11.13 11.85 -7.30
N SER A 300 -12.17 11.04 -7.41
CA SER A 300 -13.01 10.58 -6.30
C SER A 300 -13.22 9.09 -6.46
N ASP A 301 -13.07 8.30 -5.40
CA ASP A 301 -13.30 6.84 -5.42
C ASP A 301 -12.59 6.15 -6.60
N ASN A 302 -11.34 6.54 -6.84
CA ASN A 302 -10.43 5.98 -7.83
C ASN A 302 -10.86 6.19 -9.30
N LYS A 303 -11.86 7.05 -9.54
CA LYS A 303 -12.39 7.45 -10.86
C LYS A 303 -12.32 8.97 -11.07
N CYS A 304 -12.36 9.41 -12.32
CA CYS A 304 -12.47 10.83 -12.63
C CYS A 304 -13.93 11.28 -12.58
N VAL A 305 -14.21 12.23 -11.70
CA VAL A 305 -15.54 12.84 -11.55
C VAL A 305 -15.48 14.29 -12.00
N LEU A 306 -16.43 14.70 -12.83
CA LEU A 306 -16.53 16.08 -13.30
C LEU A 306 -16.94 17.00 -12.14
N ASN A 307 -16.12 17.99 -11.84
CA ASN A 307 -16.48 19.08 -10.94
C ASN A 307 -17.21 20.18 -11.71
N VAL A 308 -18.39 20.57 -11.23
CA VAL A 308 -19.19 21.66 -11.80
C VAL A 308 -19.31 22.76 -10.75
N ILE A 309 -18.39 23.72 -10.77
CA ILE A 309 -18.51 24.97 -10.01
C ILE A 309 -19.12 26.01 -10.93
N ASP A 310 -20.20 26.67 -10.50
CA ASP A 310 -20.89 27.67 -11.31
C ASP A 310 -19.92 28.80 -11.71
N LYS A 311 -19.99 29.18 -12.99
CA LYS A 311 -19.15 30.22 -13.62
C LYS A 311 -17.64 30.02 -13.45
N CYS A 312 -17.18 28.77 -13.36
CA CYS A 312 -15.77 28.41 -13.26
C CYS A 312 -15.26 27.73 -14.53
N ASP A 313 -14.21 28.28 -15.15
CA ASP A 313 -13.58 27.70 -16.33
C ASP A 313 -12.56 26.61 -15.97
N LYS A 314 -11.89 26.74 -14.82
CA LYS A 314 -10.91 25.75 -14.34
C LYS A 314 -11.04 25.51 -12.84
N CYS A 315 -11.14 24.24 -12.47
CA CYS A 315 -11.19 23.79 -11.08
C CYS A 315 -9.93 23.04 -10.65
N HIS A 316 -9.61 23.09 -9.35
CA HIS A 316 -8.62 22.25 -8.70
C HIS A 316 -9.12 21.88 -7.29
N ASN A 317 -9.12 20.59 -6.94
CA ASN A 317 -9.48 20.08 -5.60
C ASN A 317 -10.76 20.71 -5.01
N ASN A 318 -11.87 20.63 -5.74
CA ASN A 318 -13.16 21.19 -5.33
C ASN A 318 -13.20 22.72 -5.13
N SER A 319 -12.23 23.45 -5.68
CA SER A 319 -12.18 24.91 -5.70
C SER A 319 -11.97 25.43 -7.11
N CYS A 320 -12.58 26.56 -7.44
CA CYS A 320 -12.28 27.23 -8.69
C CYS A 320 -10.88 27.86 -8.63
N VAL A 321 -10.15 27.80 -9.74
CA VAL A 321 -8.85 28.48 -9.89
C VAL A 321 -8.90 29.57 -10.96
N ILE A 322 -9.79 29.44 -11.96
CA ILE A 322 -10.04 30.48 -12.97
C ILE A 322 -11.54 30.56 -13.24
N CYS A 323 -12.12 31.74 -13.02
CA CYS A 323 -13.52 32.00 -13.31
C CYS A 323 -13.76 32.31 -14.78
N SER A 324 -14.98 32.06 -15.24
CA SER A 324 -15.46 32.43 -16.57
C SER A 324 -15.45 33.94 -16.79
N VAL A 325 -15.46 34.34 -18.06
CA VAL A 325 -15.55 35.75 -18.46
C VAL A 325 -16.73 36.43 -17.76
N GLY A 326 -16.49 37.58 -17.13
CA GLY A 326 -17.51 38.29 -16.35
C GLY A 326 -17.39 38.12 -14.83
N TYR A 327 -16.57 37.15 -14.38
CA TYR A 327 -16.45 36.78 -12.97
C TYR A 327 -15.00 36.87 -12.46
N LEU A 328 -14.84 36.94 -11.15
CA LEU A 328 -13.57 36.94 -10.44
C LEU A 328 -13.56 35.89 -9.33
N LEU A 329 -12.40 35.27 -9.14
CA LEU A 329 -12.18 34.27 -8.12
C LEU A 329 -12.15 34.91 -6.73
N GLN A 330 -12.89 34.36 -5.76
CA GLN A 330 -12.80 34.64 -4.33
C GLN A 330 -12.89 33.37 -3.50
N LYS A 331 -11.83 33.05 -2.77
CA LYS A 331 -11.76 31.89 -1.86
C LYS A 331 -12.30 30.60 -2.49
N GLY A 332 -11.98 30.34 -3.76
CA GLY A 332 -12.39 29.12 -4.47
C GLY A 332 -13.77 29.18 -5.16
N VAL A 333 -14.49 30.30 -5.08
CA VAL A 333 -15.77 30.52 -5.79
C VAL A 333 -15.71 31.73 -6.72
N CYS A 334 -16.63 31.83 -7.67
CA CYS A 334 -16.68 32.91 -8.66
C CYS A 334 -17.80 33.90 -8.34
N GLN A 335 -17.48 35.20 -8.34
CA GLN A 335 -18.45 36.29 -8.17
C GLN A 335 -18.33 37.31 -9.30
N GLU A 336 -19.36 38.12 -9.53
CA GLU A 336 -19.33 39.13 -10.59
C GLU A 336 -18.20 40.16 -10.37
N MET A 337 -17.55 40.56 -11.47
CA MET A 337 -16.45 41.54 -11.42
C MET A 337 -16.86 42.91 -10.85
N SER A 338 -18.14 43.26 -10.99
CA SER A 338 -18.74 44.50 -10.49
C SER A 338 -18.61 44.64 -8.97
N VAL A 339 -18.73 43.54 -8.23
CA VAL A 339 -18.56 43.48 -6.76
C VAL A 339 -17.18 43.97 -6.32
N TYR A 340 -16.17 43.77 -7.17
CA TYR A 340 -14.78 44.12 -6.90
C TYR A 340 -14.32 45.38 -7.64
N ASN A 341 -15.24 46.21 -8.11
CA ASN A 341 -14.93 47.44 -8.88
C ASN A 341 -13.97 47.16 -10.05
N CYS A 342 -14.18 46.03 -10.73
CA CYS A 342 -13.33 45.55 -11.81
C CYS A 342 -14.05 45.65 -13.16
N VAL A 343 -13.36 46.22 -14.15
CA VAL A 343 -13.83 46.35 -15.54
C VAL A 343 -13.35 45.20 -16.41
N LYS A 344 -12.12 44.71 -16.19
CA LYS A 344 -11.54 43.58 -16.94
C LYS A 344 -10.74 42.68 -16.02
N SER A 345 -10.90 41.37 -16.18
CA SER A 345 -10.19 40.34 -15.42
C SER A 345 -9.61 39.25 -16.32
N ASN A 346 -8.72 38.44 -15.75
CA ASN A 346 -8.29 37.16 -16.31
C ASN A 346 -8.96 35.95 -15.62
N GLY A 347 -10.10 36.16 -14.95
CA GLY A 347 -10.80 35.14 -14.17
C GLY A 347 -10.19 34.83 -12.79
N PHE A 348 -8.95 35.27 -12.52
CA PHE A 348 -8.27 35.11 -11.23
C PHE A 348 -8.07 36.44 -10.51
N SER A 349 -7.61 37.47 -11.23
CA SER A 349 -7.37 38.81 -10.72
C SER A 349 -7.89 39.88 -11.67
N CYS A 350 -8.16 41.05 -11.12
CA CYS A 350 -8.55 42.20 -11.91
C CYS A 350 -7.34 42.78 -12.66
N LEU A 351 -7.50 43.03 -13.96
CA LEU A 351 -6.50 43.67 -14.80
C LEU A 351 -6.74 45.18 -14.91
N GLN A 352 -8.01 45.60 -14.88
CA GLN A 352 -8.40 47.00 -15.00
C GLN A 352 -9.52 47.32 -14.01
N CYS A 353 -9.26 48.22 -13.07
CA CYS A 353 -10.22 48.71 -12.10
C CYS A 353 -11.11 49.82 -12.68
N VAL A 354 -12.26 50.06 -12.04
CA VAL A 354 -13.09 51.25 -12.25
C VAL A 354 -12.31 52.51 -11.82
N GLU A 355 -12.69 53.68 -12.33
CA GLU A 355 -12.09 54.97 -11.93
C GLU A 355 -12.08 55.13 -10.40
N ASN A 356 -10.99 55.69 -9.85
CA ASN A 356 -10.74 55.84 -8.41
C ASN A 356 -10.52 54.54 -7.62
N TYR A 357 -10.34 53.40 -8.30
CA TYR A 357 -9.93 52.14 -7.67
C TYR A 357 -8.61 51.65 -8.26
N SER A 358 -7.79 50.99 -7.43
CA SER A 358 -6.56 50.32 -7.88
C SER A 358 -6.30 49.04 -7.10
N ARG A 359 -5.47 48.16 -7.67
CA ARG A 359 -4.99 46.98 -6.95
C ARG A 359 -3.96 47.42 -5.92
N ASN A 360 -4.11 46.98 -4.68
CA ASN A 360 -3.15 47.24 -3.62
C ASN A 360 -2.30 45.99 -3.35
N ASN A 361 -1.00 46.05 -3.69
CA ASN A 361 -0.09 44.90 -3.52
C ASN A 361 0.37 44.67 -2.07
N THR A 362 -0.10 45.46 -1.08
CA THR A 362 0.33 45.30 0.33
C THR A 362 -0.47 44.27 1.11
N THR A 363 -1.60 43.78 0.58
CA THR A 363 -2.42 42.75 1.24
C THR A 363 -2.38 41.42 0.50
N ILE A 364 -2.70 40.34 1.22
CA ILE A 364 -2.78 38.97 0.67
C ILE A 364 -3.90 38.85 -0.39
N ASP A 365 -4.88 39.77 -0.40
CA ASP A 365 -5.96 39.85 -1.39
C ASP A 365 -5.53 40.62 -2.65
N GLN A 366 -4.48 40.11 -3.32
CA GLN A 366 -3.81 40.67 -4.50
C GLN A 366 -4.68 40.66 -5.79
N THR A 367 -5.95 40.27 -5.68
CA THR A 367 -6.82 39.94 -6.81
C THR A 367 -7.85 41.03 -7.13
N TYR A 368 -8.19 41.92 -6.18
CA TYR A 368 -9.31 42.87 -6.30
C TYR A 368 -8.88 44.33 -6.31
N CYS A 369 -9.80 45.21 -6.72
CA CYS A 369 -9.60 46.65 -6.71
C CYS A 369 -10.08 47.26 -5.39
N THR A 370 -9.22 48.06 -4.77
CA THR A 370 -9.49 48.83 -3.56
C THR A 370 -9.62 50.31 -3.89
N GLN A 371 -10.41 51.05 -3.11
CA GLN A 371 -10.64 52.47 -3.34
C GLN A 371 -9.36 53.28 -3.10
N ASN A 372 -9.10 54.24 -3.99
CA ASN A 372 -7.99 55.20 -3.89
C ASN A 372 -8.41 56.45 -3.11
N ASP A 373 -7.44 57.34 -2.85
CA ASP A 373 -7.74 58.73 -2.50
C ASP A 373 -8.62 59.37 -3.59
N ASN A 374 -9.60 60.18 -3.19
CA ASN A 374 -10.56 60.84 -4.07
C ASN A 374 -9.92 61.75 -5.13
N GLN A 375 -8.64 62.11 -4.96
CA GLN A 375 -7.89 62.92 -5.92
C GLN A 375 -7.22 62.09 -7.03
N ILE A 376 -7.15 60.76 -6.87
CA ILE A 376 -6.45 59.83 -7.76
C ILE A 376 -7.46 59.11 -8.66
N LYS A 377 -7.37 59.37 -9.96
CA LYS A 377 -8.23 58.72 -10.95
C LYS A 377 -7.71 57.33 -11.32
N TYR A 378 -6.42 57.23 -11.64
CA TYR A 378 -5.75 55.97 -11.97
C TYR A 378 -4.37 55.86 -11.31
N SER A 379 -4.07 54.68 -10.79
CA SER A 379 -2.79 54.34 -10.18
C SER A 379 -2.45 52.87 -10.40
N ILE A 380 -1.16 52.55 -10.29
CA ILE A 380 -0.62 51.19 -10.33
C ILE A 380 0.34 51.01 -9.15
N THR A 381 0.50 49.79 -8.68
CA THR A 381 1.52 49.46 -7.68
C THR A 381 2.70 48.77 -8.36
N ASN A 382 3.90 49.29 -8.16
CA ASN A 382 5.12 48.70 -8.73
C ASN A 382 5.60 47.46 -7.94
N PHE A 383 6.67 46.82 -8.40
CA PHE A 383 7.27 45.64 -7.74
C PHE A 383 7.71 45.87 -6.29
N ASN A 384 7.96 47.13 -5.90
CA ASN A 384 8.38 47.50 -4.54
C ASN A 384 7.20 47.90 -3.65
N ASN A 385 5.97 47.53 -4.02
CA ASN A 385 4.73 47.92 -3.34
C ASN A 385 4.50 49.43 -3.23
N LYS A 386 5.17 50.23 -4.06
CA LYS A 386 4.96 51.68 -4.12
C LYS A 386 3.87 52.01 -5.12
N ILE A 387 2.89 52.80 -4.69
CA ILE A 387 1.84 53.33 -5.56
C ILE A 387 2.44 54.39 -6.49
N VAL A 388 2.20 54.24 -7.78
CA VAL A 388 2.52 55.18 -8.86
C VAL A 388 1.20 55.67 -9.43
N ILE A 389 0.95 56.97 -9.29
CA ILE A 389 -0.21 57.67 -9.84
C ILE A 389 0.02 57.91 -11.33
N LEU A 390 -0.94 57.51 -12.15
CA LEU A 390 -0.90 57.70 -13.60
C LEU A 390 -1.77 58.89 -14.04
N GLU A 391 -2.86 59.15 -13.32
CA GLU A 391 -3.79 60.24 -13.63
C GLU A 391 -4.52 60.68 -12.36
N CYS A 392 -4.58 61.98 -12.14
CA CYS A 392 -5.41 62.61 -11.12
C CYS A 392 -6.83 62.86 -11.66
N THR A 393 -7.78 63.13 -10.76
CA THR A 393 -9.11 63.59 -11.19
C THR A 393 -9.00 64.92 -11.96
N ASN A 394 -10.01 65.25 -12.78
CA ASN A 394 -9.95 66.42 -13.68
C ASN A 394 -9.79 67.77 -12.94
N THR A 395 -10.01 67.81 -11.62
CA THR A 395 -9.82 68.98 -10.75
C THR A 395 -8.39 69.13 -10.25
N ASN A 396 -7.52 68.17 -10.55
CA ASN A 396 -6.17 68.06 -10.01
C ASN A 396 -5.16 67.81 -11.14
N TYR A 397 -3.92 68.26 -10.94
CA TYR A 397 -2.78 67.93 -11.81
C TYR A 397 -1.78 67.03 -11.09
N LEU A 398 -1.10 66.17 -11.85
CA LEU A 398 -0.07 65.28 -11.31
C LEU A 398 1.28 65.99 -11.29
N TRP A 399 1.97 65.99 -10.15
CA TRP A 399 3.33 66.52 -10.02
C TRP A 399 4.08 65.77 -8.91
N LYS A 400 5.33 65.38 -9.14
CA LYS A 400 6.15 64.65 -8.14
C LYS A 400 5.42 63.50 -7.46
N GLN A 401 4.68 62.74 -8.26
CA GLN A 401 3.88 61.60 -7.81
C GLN A 401 2.75 61.92 -6.80
N ASN A 402 2.27 63.17 -6.77
CA ASN A 402 1.14 63.63 -5.97
C ASN A 402 0.13 64.40 -6.83
N CYS A 403 -1.13 64.42 -6.39
CA CYS A 403 -2.19 65.19 -7.04
C CYS A 403 -2.36 66.54 -6.33
N PHE A 404 -2.26 67.63 -7.08
CA PHE A 404 -2.41 69.00 -6.57
C PHE A 404 -3.67 69.65 -7.16
N LEU A 405 -4.39 70.42 -6.34
CA LEU A 405 -5.61 71.10 -6.75
C LEU A 405 -5.32 72.22 -7.74
N ILE A 406 -6.17 72.38 -8.75
CA ILE A 406 -6.09 73.49 -9.70
C ILE A 406 -6.82 74.70 -9.07
N THR A 407 -6.07 75.75 -8.70
CA THR A 407 -6.59 76.87 -7.89
C THR A 407 -7.08 78.09 -8.68
N SER A 408 -6.85 78.18 -9.99
CA SER A 408 -7.34 79.30 -10.83
C SER A 408 -8.16 78.85 -12.04
N TYR A 409 -9.46 79.13 -12.00
CA TYR A 409 -10.44 78.75 -13.02
C TYR A 409 -10.45 79.66 -14.27
N THR A 410 -9.71 80.77 -14.29
CA THR A 410 -9.89 81.85 -15.29
C THR A 410 -9.36 81.55 -16.69
N SER A 411 -8.66 80.44 -16.91
CA SER A 411 -8.22 80.05 -18.26
C SER A 411 -8.02 78.54 -18.41
N PHE A 412 -8.99 77.74 -17.97
CA PHE A 412 -9.23 76.42 -18.56
C PHE A 412 -9.71 76.67 -20.01
N ILE A 413 -8.79 76.78 -20.97
CA ILE A 413 -9.20 76.86 -22.38
C ILE A 413 -9.96 75.58 -22.71
N LYS A 414 -11.23 75.77 -23.07
CA LYS A 414 -12.31 74.79 -23.12
C LYS A 414 -12.19 73.75 -24.24
N PHE A 415 -10.98 73.41 -24.71
CA PHE A 415 -10.82 72.40 -25.76
C PHE A 415 -9.73 71.33 -25.56
N GLU A 416 -8.78 71.40 -24.61
CA GLU A 416 -7.73 70.35 -24.52
C GLU A 416 -7.18 69.97 -23.13
N LYS A 417 -7.88 70.20 -22.00
CA LYS A 417 -7.44 69.72 -20.66
C LYS A 417 -5.96 70.06 -20.30
N THR A 418 -5.44 71.20 -20.76
CA THR A 418 -4.04 71.62 -20.54
C THR A 418 -3.98 72.94 -19.75
N ILE A 419 -3.00 73.04 -18.84
CA ILE A 419 -2.68 74.24 -18.06
C ILE A 419 -1.35 74.79 -18.58
N LYS A 420 -1.32 76.06 -19.01
CA LYS A 420 -0.09 76.74 -19.48
C LYS A 420 0.68 77.39 -18.33
N LYS A 421 2.00 77.50 -18.51
CA LYS A 421 3.03 77.96 -17.55
C LYS A 421 2.72 79.19 -16.67
N GLU A 422 1.92 80.16 -17.13
CA GLU A 422 1.72 81.46 -16.45
C GLU A 422 1.11 81.37 -15.03
N ILE A 423 0.81 80.17 -14.53
CA ILE A 423 0.04 79.92 -13.30
C ILE A 423 0.75 79.01 -12.28
N ILE A 424 1.81 78.26 -12.65
CA ILE A 424 2.43 77.26 -11.77
C ILE A 424 3.89 77.64 -11.46
N ASP A 425 4.07 78.60 -10.54
CA ASP A 425 5.41 78.96 -10.04
C ASP A 425 6.13 77.72 -9.49
N ASN A 426 7.42 77.57 -9.84
CA ASN A 426 8.34 76.50 -9.43
C ASN A 426 8.19 75.08 -10.03
N THR A 427 7.42 74.83 -11.10
CA THR A 427 7.37 73.49 -11.72
C THR A 427 8.20 73.30 -12.99
N ASN A 428 8.71 74.36 -13.60
CA ASN A 428 9.45 74.31 -14.88
C ASN A 428 8.69 73.57 -16.01
N CYS A 429 7.37 73.41 -15.87
CA CYS A 429 6.50 72.76 -16.83
C CYS A 429 5.77 73.82 -17.66
N GLU A 430 5.84 73.71 -18.98
CA GLU A 430 5.15 74.60 -19.91
C GLU A 430 3.67 74.20 -20.08
N ILE A 431 3.40 72.89 -20.15
CA ILE A 431 2.07 72.32 -20.37
C ILE A 431 1.81 71.21 -19.35
N MET A 432 0.93 71.47 -18.39
CA MET A 432 0.55 70.53 -17.32
C MET A 432 -0.85 69.95 -17.55
N THR A 433 -1.07 68.69 -17.16
CA THR A 433 -2.35 67.97 -17.29
C THR A 433 -2.65 67.12 -16.04
N SER A 434 -3.83 66.50 -15.99
CA SER A 434 -4.17 65.50 -14.96
C SER A 434 -3.24 64.27 -14.99
N LYS A 435 -2.55 64.01 -16.10
CA LYS A 435 -1.56 62.94 -16.26
C LYS A 435 -0.12 63.38 -15.99
N GLY A 436 0.07 64.66 -15.72
CA GLY A 436 1.37 65.23 -15.47
C GLY A 436 1.82 66.25 -16.50
N CYS A 437 3.11 66.55 -16.47
CA CYS A 437 3.71 67.52 -17.37
C CYS A 437 3.86 66.90 -18.76
N LEU A 438 3.26 67.53 -19.77
CA LEU A 438 3.37 67.12 -21.16
C LEU A 438 4.61 67.71 -21.83
N LYS A 439 4.96 68.95 -21.47
CA LYS A 439 6.08 69.69 -22.04
C LYS A 439 6.77 70.53 -20.96
N CYS A 440 8.08 70.33 -20.79
CA CYS A 440 8.91 71.18 -19.95
C CYS A 440 9.34 72.44 -20.70
N ILE A 441 9.71 73.47 -19.94
CA ILE A 441 10.26 74.70 -20.50
C ILE A 441 11.65 74.45 -21.05
N ASP A 442 12.12 75.34 -21.93
CA ASP A 442 13.50 75.29 -22.44
C ASP A 442 14.53 75.15 -21.30
N MET A 443 15.59 74.39 -21.56
CA MET A 443 16.65 73.96 -20.62
C MET A 443 16.23 72.89 -19.59
N PHE A 444 15.01 72.36 -19.68
CA PHE A 444 14.54 71.27 -18.83
C PHE A 444 14.01 70.10 -19.67
N TYR A 445 14.24 68.88 -19.22
CA TYR A 445 13.67 67.66 -19.81
C TYR A 445 12.70 67.00 -18.83
N LEU A 446 11.72 66.29 -19.38
CA LEU A 446 10.73 65.55 -18.58
C LEU A 446 11.34 64.25 -18.08
N ASN A 447 11.55 64.14 -16.77
CA ASN A 447 11.78 62.87 -16.10
C ASN A 447 10.43 62.16 -15.91
N THR A 448 10.17 61.17 -16.76
CA THR A 448 8.93 60.39 -16.77
C THR A 448 8.73 59.53 -15.52
N THR A 449 9.80 59.22 -14.78
CA THR A 449 9.72 58.38 -13.57
C THR A 449 9.03 59.09 -12.41
N ASN A 450 9.30 60.39 -12.26
CA ASN A 450 8.72 61.21 -11.18
C ASN A 450 7.75 62.28 -11.70
N ASN A 451 7.55 62.32 -13.02
CA ASN A 451 6.81 63.37 -13.70
C ASN A 451 7.31 64.77 -13.29
N GLU A 452 8.61 64.99 -13.45
CA GLU A 452 9.33 66.19 -13.01
C GLU A 452 10.18 66.76 -14.15
N CYS A 453 10.17 68.08 -14.32
CA CYS A 453 11.06 68.77 -15.24
C CYS A 453 12.42 69.01 -14.57
N LEU A 454 13.45 68.29 -15.02
CA LEU A 454 14.81 68.38 -14.51
C LEU A 454 15.71 69.19 -15.45
N PRO A 455 16.69 69.94 -14.94
CA PRO A 455 17.57 70.74 -15.76
C PRO A 455 18.50 69.86 -16.61
N CYS A 456 18.86 70.34 -17.80
CA CYS A 456 19.98 69.79 -18.58
C CYS A 456 21.31 70.12 -17.84
N VAL A 457 22.16 69.12 -17.53
CA VAL A 457 23.31 69.29 -16.59
C VAL A 457 24.67 69.45 -17.29
N ASN A 458 24.80 69.26 -18.61
CA ASN A 458 26.12 69.38 -19.23
C ASN A 458 26.70 70.81 -19.21
N SER A 459 27.99 70.89 -18.86
CA SER A 459 28.71 71.94 -18.13
C SER A 459 28.90 73.32 -18.77
N THR A 460 28.15 73.68 -19.83
CA THR A 460 28.15 74.98 -20.51
C THR A 460 26.81 75.14 -21.25
N SER A 461 25.73 75.47 -20.52
CA SER A 461 24.30 75.27 -20.85
C SER A 461 23.71 76.09 -22.02
N ASN A 462 24.41 76.17 -23.14
CA ASN A 462 23.86 76.67 -24.41
C ASN A 462 22.95 75.63 -25.11
N CYS A 463 22.52 74.60 -24.38
CA CYS A 463 21.54 73.60 -24.83
C CYS A 463 20.12 74.09 -24.52
N LEU A 464 19.31 74.24 -25.57
CA LEU A 464 17.94 74.75 -25.48
C LEU A 464 16.94 73.64 -25.13
N SER A 465 17.10 72.44 -25.70
CA SER A 465 16.27 71.26 -25.39
C SER A 465 17.15 70.02 -25.27
N CYS A 466 16.83 69.14 -24.32
CA CYS A 466 17.58 67.91 -24.07
C CYS A 466 16.62 66.73 -23.83
N SER A 467 17.09 65.51 -24.10
CA SER A 467 16.32 64.28 -23.83
C SER A 467 16.58 63.70 -22.44
N ASN A 468 17.76 63.99 -21.88
CA ASN A 468 18.15 63.68 -20.52
C ASN A 468 19.22 64.69 -20.06
N SER A 469 19.80 64.50 -18.87
CA SER A 469 20.77 65.44 -18.28
C SER A 469 22.03 65.65 -19.11
N THR A 470 22.43 64.72 -19.99
CA THR A 470 23.69 64.78 -20.76
C THR A 470 23.49 64.88 -22.28
N HIS A 471 22.30 64.59 -22.79
CA HIS A 471 22.04 64.47 -24.22
C HIS A 471 21.22 65.64 -24.74
N CYS A 472 21.89 66.62 -25.33
CA CYS A 472 21.25 67.77 -25.95
C CYS A 472 20.56 67.38 -27.28
N LEU A 473 19.45 68.02 -27.60
CA LEU A 473 18.72 67.86 -28.85
C LEU A 473 18.83 69.11 -29.72
N THR A 474 18.89 70.29 -29.12
CA THR A 474 19.03 71.56 -29.85
C THR A 474 19.87 72.55 -29.05
N CYS A 475 20.79 73.24 -29.72
CA CYS A 475 21.60 74.30 -29.13
C CYS A 475 21.03 75.69 -29.41
N LYS A 476 21.46 76.68 -28.63
CA LYS A 476 21.24 78.10 -28.91
C LYS A 476 22.03 78.47 -30.16
N THR A 477 21.32 78.51 -31.30
CA THR A 477 21.89 78.56 -32.66
C THR A 477 22.65 79.84 -33.01
N THR A 478 22.68 80.84 -32.11
CA THR A 478 23.41 82.10 -32.35
C THR A 478 24.92 81.93 -32.34
N SER A 479 25.45 80.96 -31.59
CA SER A 479 26.90 80.79 -31.40
C SER A 479 27.35 79.34 -31.25
N TYR A 480 26.41 78.40 -31.22
CA TYR A 480 26.68 76.99 -30.94
C TYR A 480 25.99 76.09 -31.97
N PHE A 481 26.65 74.99 -32.31
CA PHE A 481 26.07 73.90 -33.08
C PHE A 481 26.01 72.63 -32.21
N LEU A 482 25.13 71.70 -32.58
CA LEU A 482 25.04 70.39 -31.93
C LEU A 482 26.03 69.44 -32.59
N ASN A 483 27.03 68.99 -31.83
CA ASN A 483 27.98 68.02 -32.32
C ASN A 483 27.45 66.57 -32.22
N LYS A 484 28.16 65.63 -32.83
CA LYS A 484 27.86 64.20 -32.84
C LYS A 484 27.79 63.54 -31.47
N GLU A 485 28.40 64.12 -30.45
CA GLU A 485 28.27 63.66 -29.07
C GLU A 485 27.02 64.21 -28.37
N ASN A 486 26.14 64.90 -29.10
CA ASN A 486 24.95 65.57 -28.60
C ASN A 486 25.27 66.65 -27.55
N LYS A 487 26.39 67.36 -27.77
CA LYS A 487 26.83 68.50 -26.95
C LYS A 487 26.87 69.76 -27.81
N CYS A 488 26.67 70.90 -27.15
CA CYS A 488 26.76 72.20 -27.81
C CYS A 488 28.20 72.70 -27.83
N GLU A 489 28.77 72.80 -29.01
CA GLU A 489 30.14 73.27 -29.25
C GLU A 489 30.10 74.63 -29.96
N LEU A 490 31.08 75.49 -29.73
CA LEU A 490 31.13 76.82 -30.33
C LEU A 490 31.33 76.70 -31.85
N ILE A 491 30.57 77.48 -32.62
CA ILE A 491 30.72 77.52 -34.09
C ILE A 491 32.14 77.97 -34.47
N SER A 492 32.73 78.89 -33.71
CA SER A 492 34.11 79.35 -33.93
C SER A 492 35.16 78.24 -33.78
N GLU A 493 34.91 77.23 -32.94
CA GLU A 493 35.81 76.08 -32.81
C GLU A 493 35.73 75.18 -34.06
N LEU A 494 34.53 74.96 -34.60
CA LEU A 494 34.35 74.23 -35.85
C LEU A 494 34.99 74.95 -37.05
N GLU A 495 34.92 76.28 -37.10
CA GLU A 495 35.59 77.09 -38.13
C GLU A 495 37.11 76.87 -38.18
N THR A 496 37.74 76.53 -37.05
CA THR A 496 39.19 76.25 -37.02
C THR A 496 39.57 74.99 -37.78
N ARG A 497 38.64 74.03 -37.93
CA ARG A 497 38.84 72.69 -38.52
C ARG A 497 37.97 72.39 -39.74
N CYS A 498 37.07 73.30 -40.10
CA CYS A 498 36.22 73.23 -41.28
C CYS A 498 36.74 74.11 -42.42
N ILE A 499 36.59 73.66 -43.68
CA ILE A 499 36.86 74.44 -44.90
C ILE A 499 35.57 75.07 -45.43
N VAL A 500 34.48 74.28 -45.51
CA VAL A 500 33.19 74.73 -46.05
C VAL A 500 32.08 74.44 -45.04
N MET A 501 31.52 75.49 -44.44
CA MET A 501 30.42 75.39 -43.48
C MET A 501 29.08 75.11 -44.18
N LEU A 502 28.18 74.41 -43.51
CA LEU A 502 26.78 74.29 -43.95
C LEU A 502 26.07 75.67 -43.90
N PRO A 503 25.07 75.94 -44.77
CA PRO A 503 24.33 77.20 -44.76
C PRO A 503 23.68 77.53 -43.41
N SER A 504 23.23 76.50 -42.69
CA SER A 504 22.66 76.60 -41.32
C SER A 504 23.71 76.83 -40.23
N ARG A 505 25.00 76.87 -40.57
CA ARG A 505 26.16 76.90 -39.64
C ARG A 505 26.13 75.81 -38.56
N SER A 506 25.44 74.71 -38.83
CA SER A 506 25.22 73.61 -37.90
C SER A 506 26.14 72.41 -38.13
N GLY A 507 27.19 72.57 -38.95
CA GLY A 507 28.10 71.52 -39.34
C GLY A 507 28.94 71.93 -40.55
N CYS A 508 29.73 71.00 -41.05
CA CYS A 508 30.76 71.20 -42.06
C CYS A 508 30.57 70.24 -43.24
N VAL A 509 30.67 70.77 -44.45
CA VAL A 509 30.63 70.01 -45.71
C VAL A 509 32.01 69.43 -46.05
N THR A 510 33.09 70.16 -45.76
CA THR A 510 34.46 69.75 -46.09
C THR A 510 35.41 70.12 -44.96
N CYS A 511 36.09 69.13 -44.38
CA CYS A 511 37.01 69.30 -43.27
C CYS A 511 38.45 69.56 -43.73
N LYS A 512 39.25 70.21 -42.87
CA LYS A 512 40.70 70.34 -43.07
C LYS A 512 41.38 68.98 -42.94
N ASP A 513 42.57 68.85 -43.54
CA ASP A 513 43.43 67.68 -43.36
C ASP A 513 43.62 67.39 -41.86
N GLY A 514 43.61 66.10 -41.50
CA GLY A 514 43.61 65.63 -40.11
C GLY A 514 42.23 65.52 -39.46
N TYR A 515 41.14 65.85 -40.16
CA TYR A 515 39.77 65.77 -39.63
C TYR A 515 38.79 65.08 -40.58
N TYR A 516 37.70 64.51 -40.04
CA TYR A 516 36.69 63.79 -40.82
C TYR A 516 35.25 64.03 -40.33
N SER A 517 34.29 63.75 -41.22
CA SER A 517 32.84 63.82 -40.98
C SER A 517 32.26 65.23 -40.75
N GLY A 518 30.93 65.36 -40.78
CA GLY A 518 30.18 66.62 -40.65
C GLY A 518 30.53 67.57 -39.49
N ASP A 519 31.22 67.14 -38.42
CA ASP A 519 31.68 68.05 -37.35
C ASP A 519 33.21 68.18 -37.29
N CYS A 520 33.90 67.63 -38.29
CA CYS A 520 35.35 67.57 -38.40
C CYS A 520 36.01 67.05 -37.14
N LEU A 521 35.73 65.80 -36.79
CA LEU A 521 36.38 65.11 -35.67
C LEU A 521 37.82 64.75 -36.06
N PRO A 522 38.78 64.75 -35.12
CA PRO A 522 40.18 64.46 -35.43
C PRO A 522 40.34 63.03 -35.93
N CYS A 523 41.13 62.87 -36.98
CA CYS A 523 41.64 61.58 -37.43
C CYS A 523 42.60 61.00 -36.39
N ASN A 524 42.85 59.69 -36.45
CA ASN A 524 43.99 59.10 -35.76
C ASN A 524 45.28 59.82 -36.18
N SER A 525 46.22 60.00 -35.24
CA SER A 525 47.46 60.74 -35.45
C SER A 525 48.33 60.21 -36.59
N THR A 526 48.15 58.95 -36.99
CA THR A 526 48.89 58.35 -38.12
C THR A 526 48.33 58.75 -39.50
N CYS A 527 47.11 59.29 -39.58
CA CYS A 527 46.45 59.65 -40.84
C CYS A 527 46.66 61.13 -41.21
N LYS A 528 46.86 61.41 -42.50
CA LYS A 528 46.74 62.78 -43.05
C LYS A 528 45.29 63.10 -43.42
N THR A 529 44.59 62.16 -44.05
CA THR A 529 43.13 62.24 -44.26
C THR A 529 42.49 60.91 -43.92
N CYS A 530 41.25 60.91 -43.40
CA CYS A 530 40.57 59.70 -42.97
C CYS A 530 39.07 59.73 -43.29
N GLN A 531 38.47 58.54 -43.44
CA GLN A 531 37.03 58.38 -43.66
C GLN A 531 36.27 58.32 -42.32
N VAL A 532 36.85 57.62 -41.36
CA VAL A 532 36.45 57.54 -39.95
C VAL A 532 37.72 57.56 -39.09
N ALA A 533 37.62 57.79 -37.78
CA ALA A 533 38.81 57.91 -36.90
C ALA A 533 39.81 56.76 -37.07
N THR A 534 39.30 55.55 -37.34
CA THR A 534 40.10 54.32 -37.44
C THR A 534 40.43 53.90 -38.88
N LYS A 535 40.11 54.71 -39.89
CA LYS A 535 40.31 54.37 -41.30
C LYS A 535 40.96 55.50 -42.10
N CYS A 536 42.28 55.40 -42.32
CA CYS A 536 43.03 56.38 -43.10
C CYS A 536 42.77 56.23 -44.62
N LEU A 537 42.52 57.36 -45.27
CA LEU A 537 42.51 57.51 -46.72
C LEU A 537 43.92 57.84 -47.24
N SER A 538 44.65 58.68 -46.50
CA SER A 538 46.06 58.98 -46.72
C SER A 538 46.83 59.05 -45.40
N CYS A 539 48.14 58.79 -45.43
CA CYS A 539 49.01 58.73 -44.26
C CYS A 539 49.76 60.04 -44.04
N GLN A 540 50.10 60.33 -42.77
CA GLN A 540 51.01 61.43 -42.46
C GLN A 540 52.41 61.15 -43.02
N GLU A 541 53.24 62.20 -43.09
CA GLU A 541 54.66 62.05 -43.40
C GLU A 541 55.28 61.07 -42.40
N ASN A 542 56.12 60.17 -42.93
CA ASN A 542 56.73 59.05 -42.22
C ASN A 542 55.84 57.83 -41.90
N PHE A 543 54.62 57.76 -42.45
CA PHE A 543 53.72 56.61 -42.32
C PHE A 543 53.28 56.07 -43.68
N PHE A 544 52.98 54.77 -43.76
CA PHE A 544 52.51 54.11 -44.98
C PHE A 544 51.35 53.15 -44.73
N LYS A 545 50.69 52.74 -45.82
CA LYS A 545 49.53 51.84 -45.80
C LYS A 545 49.89 50.50 -46.46
N ILE A 546 49.67 49.39 -45.75
CA ILE A 546 49.79 48.04 -46.30
C ILE A 546 48.39 47.60 -46.74
N GLY A 547 48.24 47.14 -47.98
CA GLY A 547 46.96 46.88 -48.65
C GLY A 547 46.14 45.70 -48.11
N SER A 548 46.43 45.19 -46.92
CA SER A 548 45.75 44.03 -46.34
C SER A 548 45.72 44.16 -44.82
N ASP A 549 44.51 44.36 -44.30
CA ASP A 549 44.04 44.27 -42.91
C ASP A 549 44.25 45.43 -41.92
N THR A 550 45.18 46.37 -42.14
CA THR A 550 45.28 47.55 -41.26
C THR A 550 44.55 48.76 -41.83
N SER A 551 43.50 49.22 -41.14
CA SER A 551 42.76 50.44 -41.50
C SER A 551 43.50 51.72 -41.13
N LEU A 552 44.55 51.64 -40.29
CA LEU A 552 45.43 52.73 -39.87
C LEU A 552 46.80 52.67 -40.56
N CYS A 553 47.50 53.80 -40.60
CA CYS A 553 48.83 53.90 -41.18
C CYS A 553 49.91 53.45 -40.19
N ILE A 554 50.97 52.85 -40.70
CA ILE A 554 52.06 52.24 -39.94
C ILE A 554 53.32 53.11 -40.09
N SER A 555 54.06 53.33 -39.00
CA SER A 555 55.31 54.11 -39.04
C SER A 555 56.35 53.39 -39.88
N TYR A 556 57.12 54.13 -40.69
CA TYR A 556 58.27 53.57 -41.40
C TYR A 556 59.35 53.02 -40.48
N ASP A 557 59.41 53.44 -39.22
CA ASP A 557 60.36 52.91 -38.24
C ASP A 557 60.21 51.39 -38.03
N LEU A 558 59.00 50.85 -38.31
CA LEU A 558 58.71 49.41 -38.23
C LEU A 558 59.26 48.61 -39.43
N LEU A 559 59.79 49.27 -40.46
CA LEU A 559 60.48 48.63 -41.60
C LEU A 559 62.00 48.53 -41.41
N LEU A 560 62.56 49.04 -40.32
CA LEU A 560 64.01 49.09 -40.05
C LEU A 560 64.53 48.00 -39.11
N ASN A 561 63.88 46.82 -39.07
CA ASN A 561 64.49 45.59 -38.53
C ASN A 561 64.21 44.40 -39.43
#